data_AF-A0A7J4MAC9-F1
#
_entry.id   AF-A0A7J4MAC9-F1
#
_cell.length_a   1.000
_cell.length_b   1.000
_cell.length_c   1.000
_cell.angle_alpha   90.00
_cell.angle_beta   90.00
_cell.angle_gamma   90.00
#
_symmetry.space_group_name_H-M   'P 1'
#
loop_
_entity.id
_entity.type
_entity.pdbx_description
1 polymer ?
#
loop_
_entity_poly.entity_id
_entity_poly.type
_entity_poly.pdbx_seq_one_letter_code
_entity_poly.pdbx_strand_id
1 'polypeptide(L)'
;MTTERRSAVVLVVSLLLVSLSPFIGTAAADDAIHLSVDVQHVVLVPGGFANVTLTITNNGSSIDSFDVEVDNASLHPSWEVLALDANVTNVFPTWSKNTTIVVRLDGMGLPAHADTVDLVVSDADGTAETRLTLALSVSDVHAPRIEASGAGNGGLVVLQPGDVVDVTVPVYNDGNVIDTMLLGINENPDLAGFWANYS
;
A
#
# COMPACT_ATOMS: atom_id res chain seq x y z
N MET A 1 35.35 40.03 -31.69
CA MET A 1 36.08 38.77 -31.39
C MET A 1 36.36 38.61 -29.88
N THR A 2 35.45 39.06 -29.01
CA THR A 2 35.62 39.07 -27.54
C THR A 2 34.45 38.45 -26.78
N THR A 3 33.31 38.25 -27.44
CA THR A 3 32.08 37.65 -26.90
C THR A 3 32.11 36.12 -26.89
N GLU A 4 32.65 35.49 -27.94
CA GLU A 4 32.71 34.01 -28.02
C GLU A 4 33.63 33.37 -26.98
N ARG A 5 34.76 34.02 -26.65
CA ARG A 5 35.68 33.55 -25.60
C ARG A 5 35.04 33.55 -24.21
N ARG A 6 34.06 34.42 -23.95
CA ARG A 6 33.37 34.47 -22.65
C ARG A 6 32.37 33.32 -22.50
N SER A 7 31.63 32.97 -23.57
CA SER A 7 30.72 31.81 -23.55
C SER A 7 31.46 30.48 -23.39
N ALA A 8 32.63 30.32 -24.03
CA ALA A 8 33.41 29.11 -23.91
C ALA A 8 33.96 28.89 -22.48
N VAL A 9 34.42 29.95 -21.82
CA VAL A 9 34.92 29.87 -20.43
C VAL A 9 33.79 29.56 -19.45
N VAL A 10 32.61 30.15 -19.64
CA VAL A 10 31.43 29.85 -18.81
C VAL A 10 31.03 28.38 -18.96
N LEU A 11 30.99 27.86 -20.19
CA LEU A 11 30.65 26.45 -20.45
C LEU A 11 31.66 25.49 -19.80
N VAL A 12 32.95 25.77 -19.91
CA VAL A 12 34.01 24.92 -19.32
C VAL A 12 33.94 24.95 -17.79
N VAL A 13 33.69 26.10 -17.17
CA VAL A 13 33.51 26.22 -15.71
C VAL A 13 32.24 25.49 -15.25
N SER A 14 31.14 25.57 -16.01
CA SER A 14 29.91 24.83 -15.72
C SER A 14 30.12 23.31 -15.80
N LEU A 15 30.85 22.80 -16.80
CA LEU A 15 31.18 21.38 -16.89
C LEU A 15 32.10 20.91 -15.75
N LEU A 16 33.04 21.74 -15.31
CA LEU A 16 33.92 21.41 -14.19
C LEU A 16 33.14 21.31 -12.86
N LEU A 17 32.12 22.15 -12.67
CA LEU A 17 31.25 22.13 -11.48
C LEU A 17 30.32 20.91 -11.46
N VAL A 18 29.88 20.39 -12.62
CA VAL A 18 29.10 19.14 -12.69
C VAL A 18 29.94 17.92 -12.29
N SER A 19 31.26 17.95 -12.53
CA SER A 19 32.16 16.86 -12.09
C SER A 19 32.43 16.81 -10.57
N LEU A 20 31.99 17.83 -9.82
CA LEU A 20 32.07 17.87 -8.35
C LEU A 20 30.76 17.43 -7.67
N SER A 21 29.83 16.88 -8.43
CA SER A 21 28.62 16.26 -7.87
C SER A 21 29.04 15.11 -6.96
N PRO A 22 28.60 15.05 -5.70
CA PRO A 22 28.85 13.89 -4.86
C PRO A 22 28.25 12.68 -5.55
N PHE A 23 29.09 11.67 -5.80
CA PHE A 23 28.63 10.33 -6.11
C PHE A 23 27.80 9.89 -4.90
N ILE A 24 26.47 9.96 -5.02
CA ILE A 24 25.59 9.23 -4.12
C ILE A 24 25.88 7.76 -4.43
N GLY A 25 26.62 7.10 -3.54
CA GLY A 25 26.86 5.67 -3.66
C GLY A 25 25.50 4.98 -3.72
N THR A 26 25.19 4.38 -4.86
CA THR A 26 24.17 3.34 -4.91
C THR A 26 24.70 2.24 -4.00
N ALA A 27 24.06 2.02 -2.84
CA ALA A 27 24.36 0.85 -2.02
C ALA A 27 24.16 -0.37 -2.92
N ALA A 28 25.26 -1.00 -3.31
CA ALA A 28 25.23 -2.24 -4.05
C ALA A 28 24.93 -3.34 -3.04
N ALA A 29 24.01 -4.25 -3.39
CA ALA A 29 23.81 -5.47 -2.61
C ALA A 29 25.15 -6.20 -2.45
N ASP A 30 25.48 -6.59 -1.22
CA ASP A 30 26.67 -7.38 -0.95
C ASP A 30 26.51 -8.81 -1.50
N ASP A 31 27.49 -9.29 -2.27
CA ASP A 31 27.47 -10.61 -2.88
C ASP A 31 27.40 -11.77 -1.85
N ALA A 32 27.73 -11.50 -0.58
CA ALA A 32 27.65 -12.46 0.51
C ALA A 32 26.21 -12.68 1.03
N ILE A 33 25.27 -11.77 0.75
CA ILE A 33 23.89 -11.82 1.26
C ILE A 33 22.93 -11.88 0.08
N HIS A 34 22.23 -13.00 -0.08
CA HIS A 34 21.19 -13.11 -1.11
C HIS A 34 19.80 -13.19 -0.48
N LEU A 35 18.92 -12.25 -0.86
CA LEU A 35 17.57 -12.12 -0.33
C LEU A 35 16.53 -12.55 -1.36
N SER A 36 15.48 -13.21 -0.89
CA SER A 36 14.28 -13.47 -1.68
C SER A 36 13.04 -13.46 -0.80
N VAL A 37 11.88 -13.20 -1.39
CA VAL A 37 10.58 -13.22 -0.72
C VAL A 37 9.63 -14.14 -1.47
N ASP A 38 8.65 -14.72 -0.77
CA ASP A 38 7.59 -15.50 -1.38
C ASP A 38 6.63 -14.63 -2.21
N VAL A 39 6.41 -13.38 -1.79
CA VAL A 39 5.58 -12.39 -2.48
C VAL A 39 6.30 -11.03 -2.49
N GLN A 40 6.58 -10.51 -3.68
CA GLN A 40 7.22 -9.20 -3.85
C GLN A 40 6.22 -8.03 -3.91
N HIS A 41 4.94 -8.31 -4.21
CA HIS A 41 3.87 -7.32 -4.29
C HIS A 41 2.70 -7.72 -3.40
N VAL A 42 2.50 -6.96 -2.33
CA VAL A 42 1.42 -7.18 -1.36
C VAL A 42 0.26 -6.25 -1.69
N VAL A 43 -0.93 -6.83 -1.87
CA VAL A 43 -2.17 -6.09 -2.11
C VAL A 43 -3.15 -6.37 -0.97
N LEU A 44 -3.54 -5.33 -0.22
CA LEU A 44 -4.46 -5.45 0.92
C LEU A 44 -5.73 -4.63 0.73
N VAL A 45 -6.84 -5.12 1.25
CA VAL A 45 -8.03 -4.30 1.53
C VAL A 45 -7.81 -3.50 2.82
N PRO A 46 -8.47 -2.35 3.02
CA PRO A 46 -8.36 -1.57 4.27
C PRO A 46 -8.63 -2.42 5.51
N GLY A 47 -7.79 -2.29 6.52
CA GLY A 47 -7.80 -3.10 7.75
C GLY A 47 -7.21 -4.51 7.59
N GLY A 48 -6.73 -4.86 6.39
CA GLY A 48 -6.10 -6.14 6.09
C GLY A 48 -4.67 -6.25 6.60
N PHE A 49 -4.16 -7.48 6.58
CA PHE A 49 -2.75 -7.79 6.86
C PHE A 49 -2.27 -8.97 6.00
N ALA A 50 -0.96 -9.07 5.82
CA ALA A 50 -0.30 -10.21 5.19
C ALA A 50 1.00 -10.53 5.91
N ASN A 51 1.40 -11.81 5.82
CA ASN A 51 2.71 -12.27 6.24
C ASN A 51 3.51 -12.59 4.97
N VAL A 52 4.69 -12.01 4.84
CA VAL A 52 5.65 -12.25 3.76
C VAL A 52 6.82 -13.04 4.34
N THR A 53 7.21 -14.12 3.67
CA THR A 53 8.35 -14.93 4.07
C THR A 53 9.62 -14.37 3.44
N LEU A 54 10.50 -13.77 4.24
CA LEU A 54 11.83 -13.35 3.82
C LEU A 54 12.81 -14.51 3.98
N THR A 55 13.44 -14.93 2.89
CA THR A 55 14.47 -15.95 2.85
C THR A 55 15.83 -15.28 2.69
N ILE A 56 16.69 -15.44 3.69
CA ILE A 56 18.06 -14.93 3.72
C ILE A 56 19.01 -16.08 3.44
N THR A 57 19.78 -15.97 2.37
CA THR A 57 20.78 -16.96 1.97
C THR A 57 22.18 -16.42 2.23
N ASN A 58 22.95 -17.14 3.04
CA ASN A 58 24.35 -16.84 3.26
C ASN A 58 25.17 -17.36 2.08
N ASN A 59 25.60 -16.46 1.20
CA ASN A 59 26.48 -16.77 0.07
C ASN A 59 27.97 -16.51 0.40
N GLY A 60 28.27 -16.14 1.65
CA GLY A 60 29.62 -16.00 2.18
C GLY A 60 30.29 -17.36 2.47
N SER A 61 31.50 -17.29 3.05
CA SER A 61 32.35 -18.47 3.30
C SER A 61 32.37 -18.95 4.76
N SER A 62 31.75 -18.21 5.68
CA SER A 62 31.66 -18.51 7.11
C SER A 62 30.21 -18.58 7.59
N ILE A 63 29.99 -19.20 8.75
CA ILE A 63 28.69 -19.14 9.43
C ILE A 63 28.47 -17.70 9.88
N ASP A 64 27.26 -17.19 9.65
CA ASP A 64 26.92 -15.80 9.96
C ASP A 64 25.57 -15.68 10.69
N SER A 65 25.31 -14.51 11.23
CA SER A 65 24.02 -14.08 11.74
C SER A 65 23.65 -12.76 11.07
N PHE A 66 22.39 -12.60 10.71
CA PHE A 66 21.94 -11.42 9.98
C PHE A 66 20.96 -10.60 10.80
N ASP A 67 21.17 -9.30 10.83
CA ASP A 67 20.22 -8.32 11.37
C ASP A 67 19.22 -7.94 10.27
N VAL A 68 17.95 -7.84 10.64
CA VAL A 68 16.83 -7.56 9.73
C VAL A 68 16.14 -6.29 10.19
N GLU A 69 16.18 -5.27 9.35
CA GLU A 69 15.54 -3.98 9.55
C GLU A 69 14.53 -3.70 8.43
N VAL A 70 13.47 -2.97 8.77
CA VAL A 70 12.49 -2.47 7.81
C VAL A 70 12.65 -0.95 7.72
N ASP A 71 13.02 -0.45 6.55
CA ASP A 71 13.18 0.99 6.30
C ASP A 71 11.82 1.66 6.09
N ASN A 72 11.22 2.11 7.20
CA ASN A 72 9.90 2.73 7.23
C ASN A 72 9.95 4.26 7.06
N ALA A 73 11.11 4.87 6.75
CA ALA A 73 11.29 6.32 6.81
C ALA A 73 10.41 7.09 5.81
N SER A 74 10.14 6.50 4.65
CA SER A 74 9.30 7.10 3.60
C SER A 74 7.91 6.49 3.49
N LEU A 75 7.58 5.51 4.35
CA LEU A 75 6.36 4.73 4.23
C LEU A 75 5.13 5.57 4.61
N HIS A 76 4.08 5.53 3.79
CA HIS A 76 2.83 6.21 4.09
C HIS A 76 2.25 5.73 5.45
N PRO A 77 1.75 6.63 6.33
CA PRO A 77 1.33 6.28 7.69
C PRO A 77 0.19 5.25 7.80
N SER A 78 -0.51 4.96 6.71
CA SER A 78 -1.51 3.90 6.67
C SER A 78 -0.92 2.50 6.70
N TRP A 79 0.38 2.36 6.44
CA TRP A 79 1.08 1.09 6.46
C TRP A 79 1.90 0.93 7.74
N GLU A 80 1.90 -0.29 8.25
CA GLU A 80 2.81 -0.75 9.30
C GLU A 80 3.50 -2.01 8.78
N VAL A 81 4.83 -1.97 8.69
CA VAL A 81 5.65 -3.11 8.23
C VAL A 81 6.70 -3.41 9.29
N LEU A 82 6.74 -4.67 9.72
CA LEU A 82 7.54 -5.13 10.85
C LEU A 82 8.21 -6.46 10.50
N ALA A 83 9.50 -6.60 10.84
CA ALA A 83 10.15 -7.91 10.88
C ALA A 83 9.81 -8.61 12.21
N LEU A 84 9.38 -9.87 12.14
CA LEU A 84 9.04 -10.65 13.33
C LEU A 84 10.30 -10.99 14.14
N ASP A 85 11.36 -11.42 13.44
CA ASP A 85 12.67 -11.65 14.03
C ASP A 85 13.64 -10.59 13.50
N ALA A 86 14.18 -9.76 14.39
CA ALA A 86 15.18 -8.75 14.07
C ALA A 86 16.58 -9.35 13.85
N ASN A 87 16.81 -10.60 14.25
CA ASN A 87 18.08 -11.28 14.07
C ASN A 87 17.88 -12.76 13.69
N VAL A 88 18.51 -13.17 12.60
CA VAL A 88 18.49 -14.54 12.07
C VAL A 88 19.87 -15.16 12.27
N THR A 89 20.04 -15.92 13.34
CA THR A 89 21.35 -16.47 13.73
C THR A 89 21.73 -17.77 13.02
N ASN A 90 23.04 -18.07 13.01
CA ASN A 90 23.61 -19.38 12.66
C ASN A 90 23.18 -19.85 11.26
N VAL A 91 23.35 -19.00 10.25
CA VAL A 91 23.14 -19.35 8.85
C VAL A 91 24.46 -19.85 8.28
N PHE A 92 24.51 -21.13 7.92
CA PHE A 92 25.71 -21.75 7.35
C PHE A 92 25.97 -21.24 5.92
N PRO A 93 27.22 -21.25 5.44
CA PRO A 93 27.53 -20.98 4.04
C PRO A 93 26.65 -21.82 3.10
N THR A 94 26.15 -21.19 2.03
CA THR A 94 25.25 -21.74 1.01
C THR A 94 23.86 -22.16 1.51
N TRP A 95 23.54 -21.95 2.79
CA TRP A 95 22.23 -22.27 3.35
C TRP A 95 21.38 -21.02 3.47
N SER A 96 20.07 -21.25 3.56
CA SER A 96 19.08 -20.21 3.77
C SER A 96 18.33 -20.41 5.08
N LYS A 97 17.92 -19.30 5.70
CA LYS A 97 16.93 -19.29 6.78
C LYS A 97 15.85 -18.27 6.48
N ASN A 98 14.67 -18.53 7.05
CA ASN A 98 13.50 -17.70 6.82
C ASN A 98 13.18 -16.90 8.08
N THR A 99 12.68 -15.68 7.86
CA THR A 99 11.98 -14.85 8.86
C THR A 99 10.67 -14.36 8.25
N THR A 100 9.77 -13.85 9.08
CA THR A 100 8.48 -13.33 8.63
C THR A 100 8.46 -11.80 8.71
N ILE A 101 8.01 -11.17 7.63
CA ILE A 101 7.67 -9.75 7.60
C ILE A 101 6.15 -9.65 7.69
N VAL A 102 5.66 -8.90 8.66
CA VAL A 102 4.23 -8.62 8.84
C VAL A 102 3.93 -7.27 8.21
N VAL A 103 3.00 -7.26 7.26
CA VAL A 103 2.52 -6.06 6.57
C VAL A 103 1.07 -5.82 6.99
N ARG A 104 0.75 -4.60 7.43
CA ARG A 104 -0.59 -4.21 7.84
C ARG A 104 -1.00 -2.91 7.17
N LEU A 105 -2.27 -2.84 6.81
CA LEU A 105 -2.90 -1.64 6.29
C LEU A 105 -3.98 -1.19 7.27
N ASP A 106 -4.01 0.11 7.59
CA ASP A 106 -5.04 0.69 8.42
C ASP A 106 -6.45 0.59 7.80
N GLY A 107 -7.48 0.82 8.61
CA GLY A 107 -8.87 0.77 8.17
C GLY A 107 -9.27 1.88 7.19
N MET A 108 -8.42 2.88 6.98
CA MET A 108 -8.68 4.05 6.14
C MET A 108 -7.82 4.04 4.86
N GLY A 109 -7.24 2.89 4.52
CA GLY A 109 -6.38 2.73 3.35
C GLY A 109 -7.08 3.14 2.06
N LEU A 110 -6.44 4.01 1.27
CA LEU A 110 -6.89 4.42 -0.05
C LEU A 110 -5.94 3.86 -1.12
N PRO A 111 -6.39 3.60 -2.36
CA PRO A 111 -5.50 3.20 -3.45
C PRO A 111 -4.31 4.14 -3.68
N ALA A 112 -4.51 5.44 -3.42
CA ALA A 112 -3.44 6.45 -3.50
C ALA A 112 -2.34 6.29 -2.44
N HIS A 113 -2.55 5.48 -1.40
CA HIS A 113 -1.54 5.15 -0.40
C HIS A 113 -0.61 4.01 -0.85
N ALA A 114 -0.68 3.54 -2.10
CA ALA A 114 0.29 2.58 -2.63
C ALA A 114 1.73 3.10 -2.44
N ASP A 115 2.64 2.20 -2.06
CA ASP A 115 3.99 2.58 -1.63
C ASP A 115 4.99 1.43 -1.82
N THR A 116 6.25 1.68 -1.51
CA THR A 116 7.32 0.68 -1.47
C THR A 116 8.04 0.75 -0.13
N VAL A 117 8.47 -0.41 0.38
CA VAL A 117 9.27 -0.51 1.62
C VAL A 117 10.50 -1.37 1.35
N ASP A 118 11.65 -0.93 1.87
CA ASP A 118 12.89 -1.70 1.76
C ASP A 118 13.08 -2.57 3.02
N LEU A 119 13.34 -3.85 2.79
CA LEU A 119 13.88 -4.76 3.79
C LEU A 119 15.39 -4.68 3.72
N VAL A 120 16.02 -4.26 4.81
CA VAL A 120 17.47 -4.11 4.92
C VAL A 120 17.99 -5.27 5.75
N VAL A 121 18.93 -6.03 5.20
CA VAL A 121 19.58 -7.13 5.90
C VAL A 121 21.07 -6.89 5.92
N SER A 122 21.66 -6.85 7.11
CA SER A 122 23.10 -6.73 7.31
C SER A 122 23.68 -7.95 8.03
N ASP A 123 24.97 -8.21 7.84
CA ASP A 123 25.70 -9.13 8.72
C ASP A 123 25.79 -8.55 10.15
N ALA A 124 26.07 -9.41 11.14
CA ALA A 124 26.14 -9.02 12.54
C ALA A 124 27.27 -8.02 12.84
N ASP A 125 28.28 -7.96 11.98
CA ASP A 125 29.39 -7.02 12.08
C ASP A 125 29.10 -5.68 11.36
N GLY A 126 27.99 -5.57 10.62
CA GLY A 126 27.56 -4.39 9.88
C GLY A 126 28.46 -4.01 8.70
N THR A 127 29.24 -4.98 8.18
CA THR A 127 30.18 -4.79 7.08
C THR A 127 29.59 -5.07 5.71
N ALA A 128 28.55 -5.90 5.65
CA ALA A 128 27.82 -6.28 4.46
C ALA A 128 26.33 -5.93 4.64
N GLU A 129 25.73 -5.28 3.64
CA GLU A 129 24.29 -4.94 3.62
C GLU A 129 23.69 -5.33 2.27
N THR A 130 22.48 -5.86 2.28
CA THR A 130 21.65 -6.04 1.10
C THR A 130 20.23 -5.57 1.35
N ARG A 131 19.62 -4.97 0.33
CA ARG A 131 18.25 -4.46 0.37
C ARG A 131 17.35 -5.24 -0.58
N LEU A 132 16.11 -5.47 -0.16
CA LEU A 132 15.04 -6.01 -1.00
C LEU A 132 13.79 -5.14 -0.87
N THR A 133 13.32 -4.59 -1.99
CA THR A 133 12.13 -3.75 -2.03
C THR A 133 10.86 -4.59 -2.18
N LEU A 134 9.88 -4.36 -1.30
CA LEU A 134 8.50 -4.83 -1.41
C LEU A 134 7.61 -3.72 -1.96
N ALA A 135 6.74 -4.07 -2.91
CA ALA A 135 5.69 -3.18 -3.39
C ALA A 135 4.40 -3.41 -2.58
N LEU A 136 3.75 -2.32 -2.18
CA LEU A 136 2.53 -2.32 -1.38
C LEU A 136 1.41 -1.61 -2.16
N SER A 137 0.22 -2.18 -2.20
CA SER A 137 -0.94 -1.56 -2.84
C SER A 137 -2.21 -1.81 -2.05
N VAL A 138 -3.11 -0.83 -2.09
CA VAL A 138 -4.44 -0.95 -1.51
C VAL A 138 -5.42 -1.37 -2.59
N SER A 139 -6.21 -2.41 -2.33
CA SER A 139 -7.30 -2.82 -3.22
C SER A 139 -8.46 -1.84 -3.15
N ASP A 140 -9.11 -1.64 -4.29
CA ASP A 140 -10.36 -0.90 -4.39
C ASP A 140 -11.49 -1.69 -3.70
N VAL A 141 -12.29 -1.00 -2.91
CA VAL A 141 -13.48 -1.49 -2.24
C VAL A 141 -14.62 -0.56 -2.62
N HIS A 142 -15.55 -1.08 -3.40
CA HIS A 142 -16.79 -0.41 -3.78
C HIS A 142 -17.91 -0.91 -2.86
N ALA A 143 -18.50 -0.02 -2.06
CA ALA A 143 -19.55 -0.41 -1.11
C ALA A 143 -20.66 0.66 -1.01
N PRO A 144 -21.48 0.82 -2.06
CA PRO A 144 -22.65 1.69 -2.00
C PRO A 144 -23.71 1.11 -1.06
N ARG A 145 -24.29 1.95 -0.21
CA ARG A 145 -25.40 1.58 0.68
C ARG A 145 -26.50 2.62 0.65
N ILE A 146 -27.73 2.16 0.49
CA ILE A 146 -28.94 2.97 0.66
C ILE A 146 -29.56 2.60 2.01
N GLU A 147 -29.83 3.59 2.85
CA GLU A 147 -30.44 3.36 4.16
C GLU A 147 -31.79 4.09 4.24
N ALA A 148 -32.89 3.35 4.09
CA ALA A 148 -34.24 3.90 4.18
C ALA A 148 -34.84 3.80 5.60
N SER A 149 -34.12 3.23 6.57
CA SER A 149 -34.59 3.05 7.95
C SER A 149 -34.97 4.37 8.63
N GLY A 150 -34.30 5.47 8.27
CA GLY A 150 -34.59 6.81 8.75
C GLY A 150 -35.82 7.48 8.14
N ALA A 151 -36.43 6.90 7.09
CA ALA A 151 -37.66 7.43 6.51
C ALA A 151 -38.89 7.00 7.33
N GLY A 152 -39.59 7.97 7.92
CA GLY A 152 -40.79 7.70 8.73
C GLY A 152 -40.51 6.78 9.93
N ASN A 153 -41.27 5.71 10.08
CA ASN A 153 -41.09 4.71 11.14
C ASN A 153 -40.38 3.45 10.59
N GLY A 154 -39.05 3.50 10.49
CA GLY A 154 -38.25 2.35 10.03
C GLY A 154 -38.37 2.07 8.52
N GLY A 155 -38.56 3.10 7.70
CA GLY A 155 -38.86 3.01 6.27
C GLY A 155 -40.34 3.13 5.93
N LEU A 156 -41.25 3.13 6.92
CA LEU A 156 -42.68 3.29 6.71
C LEU A 156 -43.09 4.76 6.77
N VAL A 157 -43.61 5.27 5.66
CA VAL A 157 -44.24 6.61 5.58
C VAL A 157 -45.75 6.43 5.38
N VAL A 158 -46.54 7.04 6.26
CA VAL A 158 -48.01 6.97 6.20
C VAL A 158 -48.54 8.21 5.49
N LEU A 159 -49.37 8.01 4.47
CA LEU A 159 -49.98 9.07 3.67
C LEU A 159 -51.49 8.89 3.56
N GLN A 160 -52.22 9.99 3.59
CA GLN A 160 -53.64 10.05 3.24
C GLN A 160 -53.82 10.33 1.74
N PRO A 161 -54.99 10.01 1.16
CA PRO A 161 -55.26 10.32 -0.24
C PRO A 161 -55.12 11.82 -0.53
N GLY A 162 -54.20 12.16 -1.45
CA GLY A 162 -53.91 13.54 -1.83
C GLY A 162 -52.72 14.18 -1.11
N ASP A 163 -52.09 13.48 -0.16
CA ASP A 163 -50.90 13.98 0.52
C ASP A 163 -49.68 14.02 -0.42
N VAL A 164 -48.83 15.02 -0.19
CA VAL A 164 -47.48 15.10 -0.75
C VAL A 164 -46.51 15.13 0.41
N VAL A 165 -45.51 14.25 0.38
CA VAL A 165 -44.49 14.16 1.41
C VAL A 165 -43.10 14.10 0.77
N ASP A 166 -42.16 14.82 1.35
CA ASP A 166 -40.75 14.69 1.01
C ASP A 166 -40.13 13.57 1.85
N VAL A 167 -39.48 12.61 1.19
CA VAL A 167 -38.78 11.49 1.85
C VAL A 167 -37.29 11.63 1.62
N THR A 168 -36.53 11.78 2.70
CA THR A 168 -35.07 11.79 2.65
C THR A 168 -34.55 10.37 2.84
N VAL A 169 -33.81 9.86 1.84
CA VAL A 169 -33.14 8.57 1.90
C VAL A 169 -31.63 8.79 1.78
N PRO A 170 -30.86 8.65 2.87
CA PRO A 170 -29.41 8.77 2.78
C PRO A 170 -28.79 7.65 1.94
N VAL A 171 -27.77 8.04 1.20
CA VAL A 171 -26.93 7.16 0.39
C VAL A 171 -25.50 7.32 0.87
N TYR A 172 -24.85 6.21 1.16
CA TYR A 172 -23.49 6.13 1.68
C TYR A 172 -22.59 5.43 0.69
N ASN A 173 -21.35 5.87 0.63
CA ASN A 173 -20.24 5.09 0.10
C ASN A 173 -19.41 4.62 1.30
N ASP A 174 -19.58 3.35 1.69
CA ASP A 174 -18.79 2.73 2.74
C ASP A 174 -17.46 2.15 2.21
N GLY A 175 -17.17 2.36 0.91
CA GLY A 175 -15.95 1.92 0.25
C GLY A 175 -14.78 2.88 0.45
N ASN A 176 -13.64 2.56 -0.18
CA ASN A 176 -12.40 3.36 -0.10
C ASN A 176 -12.04 4.07 -1.42
N VAL A 177 -12.95 4.06 -2.40
CA VAL A 177 -12.81 4.74 -3.69
C VAL A 177 -14.01 5.61 -3.98
N ILE A 178 -13.84 6.62 -4.84
CA ILE A 178 -14.94 7.48 -5.27
C ILE A 178 -15.84 6.69 -6.23
N ASP A 179 -17.11 6.53 -5.84
CA ASP A 179 -18.12 5.81 -6.61
C ASP A 179 -19.07 6.75 -7.37
N THR A 180 -19.64 6.24 -8.46
CA THR A 180 -20.80 6.84 -9.14
C THR A 180 -22.01 5.94 -8.95
N MET A 181 -23.07 6.46 -8.33
CA MET A 181 -24.30 5.72 -8.07
C MET A 181 -25.42 6.25 -8.96
N LEU A 182 -26.08 5.36 -9.70
CA LEU A 182 -27.23 5.69 -10.54
C LEU A 182 -28.51 5.23 -9.86
N LEU A 183 -29.35 6.19 -9.48
CA LEU A 183 -30.67 5.90 -8.93
C LEU A 183 -31.68 5.82 -10.08
N GLY A 184 -32.27 4.64 -10.28
CA GLY A 184 -33.35 4.41 -11.22
C GLY A 184 -34.66 4.12 -10.51
N ILE A 185 -35.75 4.76 -10.93
CA ILE A 185 -37.12 4.40 -10.55
C ILE A 185 -37.70 3.66 -11.75
N ASN A 186 -37.33 2.40 -11.90
CA ASN A 186 -37.56 1.67 -13.14
C ASN A 186 -38.80 0.77 -13.09
N GLU A 187 -39.45 0.65 -11.93
CA GLU A 187 -40.62 -0.20 -11.77
C GLU A 187 -41.81 0.60 -11.28
N ASN A 188 -42.91 0.46 -12.04
CA ASN A 188 -44.22 0.82 -11.54
C ASN A 188 -44.59 -0.27 -10.52
N PRO A 189 -44.79 0.06 -9.22
CA PRO A 189 -45.07 -0.95 -8.22
C PRO A 189 -46.30 -1.77 -8.63
N ASP A 190 -46.24 -3.10 -8.47
CA ASP A 190 -47.40 -3.97 -8.68
C ASP A 190 -48.38 -3.81 -7.51
N LEU A 191 -49.07 -2.68 -7.51
CA LEU A 191 -50.08 -2.36 -6.51
C LEU A 191 -51.23 -3.36 -6.55
N ALA A 192 -51.57 -3.88 -7.74
CA ALA A 192 -52.63 -4.87 -7.89
C ALA A 192 -52.27 -6.19 -7.19
N GLY A 193 -51.05 -6.69 -7.39
CA GLY A 193 -50.53 -7.87 -6.71
C GLY A 193 -50.35 -7.67 -5.20
N PHE A 194 -49.90 -6.49 -4.76
CA PHE A 194 -49.79 -6.15 -3.33
C PHE A 194 -51.15 -6.25 -2.62
N TRP A 195 -52.20 -5.61 -3.18
CA TRP A 195 -53.52 -5.58 -2.56
C TRP A 195 -54.26 -6.93 -2.65
N ALA A 196 -53.96 -7.78 -3.62
CA ALA A 196 -54.53 -9.13 -3.71
C ALA A 196 -54.17 -10.02 -2.51
N ASN A 197 -53.06 -9.76 -1.82
CA ASN A 197 -52.68 -10.48 -0.59
C ASN A 197 -53.41 -9.97 0.67
N TYR A 198 -54.22 -8.92 0.56
CA TYR A 198 -54.97 -8.30 1.64
C TYR A 198 -56.50 -8.38 1.47
N SER A 199 -56.99 -9.14 0.47
CA SER A 199 -58.42 -9.41 0.23
C SER A 199 -58.83 -10.80 0.65
#